data_AF-A0A7C1I5K9-F1
#
_entry.id   AF-A0A7C1I5K9-F1
#
_cell.length_a   1.000
_cell.length_b   1.000
_cell.length_c   1.000
_cell.angle_alpha   90.00
_cell.angle_beta   90.00
_cell.angle_gamma   90.00
#
_symmetry.space_group_name_H-M   'P 1'
#
loop_
_entity.id
_entity.type
_entity.pdbx_description
1 polymer ?
#
loop_
_entity_poly.entity_id
_entity_poly.type
_entity_poly.pdbx_seq_one_letter_code
_entity_poly.pdbx_strand_id
1 'polypeptide(L)'
;RLPVVVVGGCHNSQFNTSLLNILKYGFVHAYGYGIHVPKCWSWWLTSLPDGGSIATLGNTGLGMGIPAWNYTEGLDGWLFPRFFYHYGVSGIDILAPIQAAAIDDYVNTFDTNRGDADRQMVTQWALFGDPSLKIGGYP
;
A
#
# COMPACT_ATOMS: atom_id res chain seq x y z
N ARG A 1 0.37 -21.59 -3.92
CA ARG A 1 0.52 -20.37 -4.75
C ARG A 1 0.00 -19.22 -3.91
N LEU A 2 0.81 -18.19 -3.67
CA LEU A 2 0.43 -17.05 -2.83
C LEU A 2 0.09 -15.83 -3.72
N PRO A 3 -0.89 -14.99 -3.34
CA PRO A 3 -1.28 -13.81 -4.09
C PRO A 3 -0.33 -12.63 -3.86
N VAL A 4 -0.28 -11.73 -4.85
CA VAL A 4 0.09 -10.33 -4.65
C VAL A 4 -1.18 -9.58 -4.26
N VAL A 5 -1.13 -8.83 -3.16
CA VAL A 5 -2.29 -8.14 -2.60
C VAL A 5 -2.11 -6.64 -2.72
N VAL A 6 -3.08 -5.94 -3.30
CA VAL A 6 -3.19 -4.48 -3.26
C VAL A 6 -4.37 -4.16 -2.37
N VAL A 7 -4.13 -3.50 -1.24
CA VAL A 7 -5.16 -3.18 -0.24
C VAL A 7 -5.36 -1.68 -0.12
N GLY A 8 -6.61 -1.23 -0.18
CA GLY A 8 -6.98 0.15 0.13
C GLY A 8 -7.46 0.36 1.56
N GLY A 9 -7.59 1.61 1.95
CA GLY A 9 -7.93 2.00 3.31
C GLY A 9 -6.72 2.49 4.12
N CYS A 10 -6.94 2.73 5.41
CA CYS A 10 -6.02 3.46 6.26
C CYS A 10 -5.10 2.53 7.05
N HIS A 11 -3.82 2.88 7.16
CA HIS A 11 -2.82 2.30 8.06
C HIS A 11 -2.55 0.78 7.91
N ASN A 12 -3.07 0.14 6.86
CA ASN A 12 -2.86 -1.29 6.62
C ASN A 12 -1.38 -1.66 6.48
N SER A 13 -0.56 -0.71 6.00
CA SER A 13 0.87 -0.84 5.78
C SER A 13 1.72 -0.05 6.78
N GLN A 14 1.18 0.35 7.93
CA GLN A 14 1.90 1.13 8.95
C GLN A 14 3.04 0.33 9.63
N PHE A 15 4.22 0.29 9.02
CA PHE A 15 5.32 -0.57 9.46
C PHE A 15 6.01 -0.13 10.76
N ASN A 16 5.76 1.08 11.26
CA ASN A 16 6.32 1.56 12.55
C ASN A 16 5.51 1.08 13.77
N THR A 17 4.98 -0.15 13.70
CA THR A 17 4.18 -0.81 14.74
C THR A 17 5.05 -1.72 15.62
N SER A 18 4.78 -1.73 16.93
CA SER A 18 5.45 -2.63 17.88
C SER A 18 4.73 -2.64 19.23
N LEU A 19 4.68 -3.78 19.91
CA LEU A 19 4.24 -3.86 21.32
C LEU A 19 5.11 -2.99 22.25
N LEU A 20 6.39 -2.76 21.89
CA LEU A 20 7.30 -1.91 22.66
C LEU A 20 6.92 -0.43 22.62
N ASN A 21 6.07 -0.01 21.69
CA ASN A 21 5.56 1.36 21.66
C ASN A 21 4.74 1.70 22.92
N ILE A 22 4.20 0.70 23.62
CA ILE A 22 3.53 0.90 24.92
C ILE A 22 4.53 1.42 25.97
N LEU A 23 5.78 0.94 25.96
CA LEU A 23 6.81 1.39 26.90
C LEU A 23 7.24 2.83 26.62
N LYS A 24 7.22 3.24 25.34
CA LYS A 24 7.66 4.56 24.91
C LYS A 24 6.58 5.64 25.08
N TYR A 25 5.33 5.31 24.74
CA TYR A 25 4.24 6.29 24.68
C TYR A 25 3.19 6.10 25.79
N GLY A 26 3.26 5.01 26.55
CA GLY A 26 2.31 4.66 27.58
C GLY A 26 1.02 4.03 27.03
N PHE A 27 0.29 3.33 27.90
CA PHE A 27 -0.93 2.60 27.52
C PHE A 27 -2.08 3.51 27.07
N VAL A 28 -2.15 4.75 27.57
CA VAL A 28 -3.20 5.71 27.17
C VAL A 28 -3.04 6.14 25.70
N HIS A 29 -1.81 6.30 25.21
CA HIS A 29 -1.53 6.50 23.79
C HIS A 29 -1.72 5.23 22.96
N ALA A 30 -1.94 4.08 23.60
CA ALA A 30 -2.23 2.82 22.90
C ALA A 30 -3.63 2.75 22.33
N TYR A 31 -4.55 3.46 22.96
CA TYR A 31 -5.91 3.57 22.50
C TYR A 31 -6.01 4.65 21.41
N GLY A 32 -6.09 4.25 20.13
CA GLY A 32 -6.49 5.13 19.03
C GLY A 32 -5.53 5.25 17.83
N TYR A 33 -4.21 5.06 18.03
CA TYR A 33 -3.22 5.27 16.96
C TYR A 33 -2.73 3.99 16.26
N GLY A 34 -3.12 2.80 16.73
CA GLY A 34 -2.78 1.53 16.08
C GLY A 34 -1.30 1.13 16.11
N ILE A 35 -0.38 1.96 16.63
CA ILE A 35 1.07 1.70 16.61
C ILE A 35 1.53 0.58 17.55
N HIS A 36 0.66 0.03 18.38
CA HIS A 36 1.02 -0.88 19.47
C HIS A 36 0.78 -2.35 19.13
N VAL A 37 0.39 -2.65 17.89
CA VAL A 37 0.27 -4.02 17.40
C VAL A 37 1.67 -4.59 17.09
N PRO A 38 1.88 -5.91 17.17
CA PRO A 38 3.19 -6.51 16.90
C PRO A 38 3.63 -6.37 15.43
N LYS A 39 2.69 -6.36 14.49
CA LYS A 39 2.92 -6.08 13.06
C LYS A 39 1.67 -5.42 12.47
N CYS A 40 1.84 -4.56 11.47
CA CYS A 40 0.72 -4.07 10.67
C CYS A 40 0.12 -5.17 9.80
N TRP A 41 -1.06 -4.91 9.22
CA TRP A 41 -1.79 -5.88 8.41
C TRP A 41 -0.97 -6.42 7.24
N SER A 42 -0.33 -5.54 6.46
CA SER A 42 0.47 -5.93 5.30
C SER A 42 1.68 -6.78 5.68
N TRP A 43 2.36 -6.43 6.79
CA TRP A 43 3.47 -7.23 7.30
C TRP A 43 2.98 -8.59 7.83
N TRP A 44 1.87 -8.62 8.57
CA TRP A 44 1.30 -9.87 9.05
C TRP A 44 1.01 -10.80 7.88
N LEU A 45 0.32 -10.32 6.84
CA LEU A 45 -0.05 -11.11 5.67
C LEU A 45 1.16 -11.60 4.86
N THR A 46 2.22 -10.79 4.75
CA THR A 46 3.43 -11.12 3.98
C THR A 46 4.44 -11.96 4.77
N SER A 47 4.20 -12.25 6.05
CA SER A 47 5.12 -13.01 6.91
C SER A 47 4.55 -14.32 7.47
N LEU A 48 3.40 -14.78 6.95
CA LEU A 48 2.85 -16.08 7.29
C LEU A 48 3.63 -17.19 6.56
N PRO A 49 4.19 -18.18 7.28
CA PRO A 49 5.05 -19.21 6.66
C PRO A 49 4.28 -20.13 5.70
N ASP A 50 3.02 -20.46 6.04
CA ASP A 50 2.21 -21.45 5.32
C ASP A 50 0.96 -20.82 4.66
N GLY A 51 0.96 -19.51 4.39
CA GLY A 51 -0.20 -18.81 3.83
C GLY A 51 0.02 -17.33 3.59
N GLY A 52 -1.07 -16.56 3.55
CA GLY A 52 -0.99 -15.10 3.39
C GLY A 52 -0.72 -14.66 1.96
N SER A 53 0.25 -13.76 1.77
CA SER A 53 0.60 -13.13 0.48
C SER A 53 2.10 -13.22 0.21
N ILE A 54 2.49 -13.31 -1.07
CA ILE A 54 3.91 -13.20 -1.47
C ILE A 54 4.41 -11.75 -1.47
N ALA A 55 3.49 -10.81 -1.68
CA ALA A 55 3.72 -9.38 -1.54
C ALA A 55 2.41 -8.66 -1.22
N THR A 56 2.48 -7.57 -0.46
CA THR A 56 1.34 -6.71 -0.14
C THR A 56 1.69 -5.24 -0.34
N LEU A 57 0.82 -4.50 -1.03
CA LEU A 57 0.90 -3.06 -1.22
C LEU A 57 -0.26 -2.37 -0.49
N GLY A 58 0.02 -1.29 0.23
CA GLY A 58 -1.02 -0.54 0.95
C GLY A 58 -0.51 0.73 1.62
N ASN A 59 -1.39 1.46 2.31
CA ASN A 59 -1.09 2.78 2.88
C ASN A 59 -0.44 2.71 4.27
N THR A 60 0.65 3.47 4.47
CA THR A 60 1.32 3.60 5.78
C THR A 60 0.60 4.56 6.73
N GLY A 61 -0.24 5.46 6.19
CA GLY A 61 -1.03 6.44 6.94
C GLY A 61 -2.51 6.43 6.54
N LEU A 62 -3.13 7.62 6.52
CA LEU A 62 -4.54 7.78 6.14
C LEU A 62 -4.71 7.49 4.64
N GLY A 63 -5.47 6.45 4.29
CA GLY A 63 -5.82 6.15 2.91
C GLY A 63 -6.79 7.19 2.39
N MET A 64 -6.35 7.98 1.42
CA MET A 64 -7.13 9.11 0.92
C MET A 64 -8.05 8.62 -0.18
N GLY A 65 -9.31 9.05 -0.16
CA GLY A 65 -10.29 8.65 -1.16
C GLY A 65 -11.29 9.76 -1.43
N ILE A 66 -11.81 9.79 -2.66
CA ILE A 66 -12.93 10.65 -3.02
C ILE A 66 -14.22 9.92 -2.65
N PRO A 67 -15.18 10.55 -1.96
CA PRO A 67 -16.40 9.86 -1.55
C PRO A 67 -17.29 9.47 -2.73
N ALA A 68 -18.07 8.41 -2.53
CA ALA A 68 -19.15 7.98 -3.41
C ALA A 68 -18.71 7.67 -4.85
N TRP A 69 -19.49 8.12 -5.84
CA TRP A 69 -19.35 7.74 -7.25
C TRP A 69 -18.05 8.22 -7.90
N ASN A 70 -17.45 9.27 -7.35
CA ASN A 70 -16.21 9.84 -7.85
C ASN A 70 -14.96 9.16 -7.26
N TYR A 71 -15.13 8.06 -6.52
CA TYR A 71 -14.01 7.35 -5.88
C TYR A 71 -12.89 7.02 -6.86
N THR A 72 -13.23 6.63 -8.10
CA THR A 72 -12.25 6.27 -9.13
C THR A 72 -11.62 7.47 -9.84
N GLU A 73 -11.95 8.70 -9.48
CA GLU A 73 -11.45 9.92 -10.16
C GLU A 73 -10.12 10.44 -9.57
N GLY A 74 -9.66 9.90 -8.45
CA GLY A 74 -8.37 10.25 -7.84
C GLY A 74 -8.01 9.41 -6.63
N LEU A 75 -6.90 9.74 -5.99
CA LEU A 75 -6.41 9.16 -4.72
C LEU A 75 -6.35 7.61 -4.76
N ASP A 76 -6.66 6.91 -3.66
CA ASP A 76 -6.68 5.43 -3.59
C ASP A 76 -7.44 4.81 -4.77
N GLY A 77 -8.61 5.39 -5.11
CA GLY A 77 -9.53 4.81 -6.07
C GLY A 77 -9.10 4.95 -7.53
N TRP A 78 -8.17 5.84 -7.84
CA TRP A 78 -7.52 5.91 -9.16
C TRP A 78 -6.16 5.21 -9.17
N LEU A 79 -5.34 5.41 -8.12
CA LEU A 79 -3.97 4.90 -8.05
C LEU A 79 -3.89 3.37 -8.01
N PHE A 80 -4.70 2.71 -7.17
CA PHE A 80 -4.58 1.26 -6.99
C PHE A 80 -5.05 0.45 -8.21
N PRO A 81 -6.14 0.79 -8.90
CA PRO A 81 -6.49 0.17 -10.18
C PRO A 81 -5.37 0.27 -11.23
N ARG A 82 -4.56 1.33 -11.18
CA ARG A 82 -3.46 1.55 -12.11
C ARG A 82 -2.38 0.47 -12.03
N PHE A 83 -2.17 -0.12 -10.85
CA PHE A 83 -1.34 -1.31 -10.69
C PHE A 83 -1.79 -2.45 -11.62
N PHE A 84 -3.09 -2.78 -11.58
CA PHE A 84 -3.65 -3.86 -12.37
C PHE A 84 -3.68 -3.53 -13.86
N TYR A 85 -3.85 -2.26 -14.22
CA TYR A 85 -3.71 -1.81 -15.61
C TYR A 85 -2.31 -2.10 -16.16
N HIS A 86 -1.26 -1.72 -15.44
CA HIS A 86 0.10 -1.97 -15.92
C HIS A 86 0.45 -3.45 -15.99
N TYR A 87 -0.04 -4.25 -15.05
CA TYR A 87 0.11 -5.70 -15.10
C TYR A 87 -0.64 -6.33 -16.29
N GLY A 88 -1.94 -6.02 -16.44
CA GLY A 88 -2.81 -6.70 -17.39
C GLY A 88 -2.80 -6.13 -18.82
N VAL A 89 -2.52 -4.84 -18.98
CA VAL A 89 -2.60 -4.12 -20.26
C VAL A 89 -1.22 -3.72 -20.77
N SER A 90 -0.37 -3.15 -19.91
CA SER A 90 0.99 -2.76 -20.31
C SER A 90 1.98 -3.94 -20.34
N GLY A 91 1.61 -5.08 -19.74
CA GLY A 91 2.45 -6.29 -19.72
C GLY A 91 3.68 -6.19 -18.83
N ILE A 92 3.70 -5.27 -17.87
CA ILE A 92 4.78 -5.17 -16.89
C ILE A 92 4.54 -6.25 -15.83
N ASP A 93 5.51 -7.15 -15.63
CA ASP A 93 5.33 -8.32 -14.77
C ASP A 93 6.26 -8.36 -13.54
N ILE A 94 7.08 -7.34 -13.32
CA ILE A 94 7.89 -7.19 -12.10
C ILE A 94 7.19 -6.20 -11.14
N LEU A 95 7.10 -6.55 -9.86
CA LEU A 95 6.33 -5.78 -8.86
C LEU A 95 6.70 -4.31 -8.78
N ALA A 96 7.97 -3.98 -8.52
CA ALA A 96 8.38 -2.59 -8.35
C ALA A 96 8.16 -1.74 -9.62
N PRO A 97 8.50 -2.21 -10.84
CA PRO A 97 8.14 -1.51 -12.06
C PRO A 97 6.63 -1.26 -12.25
N ILE A 98 5.75 -2.19 -11.89
CA ILE A 98 4.29 -1.97 -11.95
C ILE A 98 3.89 -0.83 -11.00
N GLN A 99 4.38 -0.88 -9.75
CA GLN A 99 4.08 0.14 -8.74
C GLN A 99 4.62 1.52 -9.17
N ALA A 100 5.86 1.58 -9.66
CA ALA A 100 6.49 2.81 -10.14
C ALA A 100 5.71 3.40 -11.31
N ALA A 101 5.33 2.60 -12.31
CA ALA A 101 4.53 3.07 -13.43
C ALA A 101 3.17 3.63 -13.00
N ALA A 102 2.51 2.99 -12.02
CA ALA A 102 1.25 3.50 -11.47
C ALA A 102 1.42 4.86 -10.76
N ILE A 103 2.51 5.05 -10.02
CA ILE A 103 2.84 6.32 -9.36
C ILE A 103 3.20 7.38 -10.41
N ASP A 104 4.01 7.04 -11.42
CA ASP A 104 4.38 7.94 -12.52
C ASP A 104 3.13 8.43 -13.25
N ASP A 105 2.20 7.54 -13.59
CA ASP A 105 0.94 7.90 -14.22
C ASP A 105 0.12 8.84 -13.32
N TYR A 106 0.11 8.63 -12.00
CA TYR A 106 -0.58 9.51 -11.06
C TYR A 106 0.04 10.91 -11.03
N VAL A 107 1.36 11.01 -10.86
CA VAL A 107 2.10 12.29 -10.78
C VAL A 107 2.00 13.09 -12.08
N ASN A 108 1.93 12.41 -13.23
CA ASN A 108 1.74 13.05 -14.53
C ASN A 108 0.28 13.44 -14.82
N THR A 109 -0.69 12.85 -14.11
CA THR A 109 -2.13 13.13 -14.31
C THR A 109 -2.64 14.22 -13.36
N PHE A 110 -2.17 14.22 -12.11
CA PHE A 110 -2.68 15.09 -11.05
C PHE A 110 -1.61 16.06 -10.57
N ASP A 111 -2.01 17.31 -10.29
CA ASP A 111 -1.12 18.27 -9.63
C ASP A 111 -0.95 17.90 -8.16
N THR A 112 0.08 17.11 -7.88
CA THR A 112 0.40 16.67 -6.52
C THR A 112 0.76 17.83 -5.59
N ASN A 113 1.15 19.01 -6.10
CA ASN A 113 1.46 20.16 -5.25
C ASN A 113 0.24 21.00 -4.87
N ARG A 114 -0.93 20.73 -5.45
CA ARG A 114 -2.15 21.47 -5.16
C ARG A 114 -2.79 21.11 -3.83
N GLY A 115 -2.63 19.87 -3.36
CA GLY A 115 -3.25 19.38 -2.13
C GLY A 115 -2.44 18.31 -1.43
N ASP A 116 -2.54 18.27 -0.10
CA ASP A 116 -1.77 17.35 0.74
C ASP A 116 -2.12 15.88 0.48
N ALA A 117 -3.36 15.59 0.07
CA ALA A 117 -3.86 14.24 -0.16
C ALA A 117 -3.12 13.53 -1.32
N ASP A 118 -2.94 14.21 -2.46
CA ASP A 118 -2.27 13.65 -3.63
C ASP A 118 -0.79 13.34 -3.35
N ARG A 119 -0.09 14.26 -2.68
CA ARG A 119 1.29 14.03 -2.21
C ARG A 119 1.39 12.90 -1.21
N GLN A 120 0.43 12.81 -0.29
CA GLN A 120 0.40 11.72 0.67
C GLN A 120 0.23 10.37 -0.04
N MET A 121 -0.64 10.29 -1.06
CA MET A 121 -0.89 9.05 -1.79
C MET A 121 0.35 8.46 -2.45
N VAL A 122 1.11 9.27 -3.18
CA VAL A 122 2.31 8.79 -3.88
C VAL A 122 3.48 8.46 -2.94
N THR A 123 3.46 8.97 -1.70
CA THR A 123 4.54 8.75 -0.72
C THR A 123 4.24 7.66 0.30
N GLN A 124 2.97 7.38 0.58
CA GLN A 124 2.56 6.44 1.65
C GLN A 124 2.30 5.01 1.16
N TRP A 125 2.22 4.79 -0.15
CA TRP A 125 1.88 3.48 -0.71
C TRP A 125 3.09 2.54 -0.67
N ALA A 126 3.20 1.78 0.41
CA ALA A 126 4.36 0.92 0.69
C ALA A 126 4.16 -0.49 0.15
N LEU A 127 5.26 -1.07 -0.33
CA LEU A 127 5.38 -2.47 -0.77
C LEU A 127 6.08 -3.30 0.31
N PHE A 128 5.42 -4.38 0.75
CA PHE A 128 5.98 -5.44 1.57
C PHE A 128 6.20 -6.67 0.69
N GLY A 129 7.41 -7.21 0.70
CA GLY A 129 7.80 -8.34 -0.15
C GLY A 129 9.05 -8.02 -0.96
N ASP A 130 9.38 -8.87 -1.93
CA ASP A 130 10.52 -8.68 -2.83
C ASP A 130 10.12 -7.75 -4.00
N PRO A 131 10.70 -6.53 -4.12
CA PRO A 131 10.39 -5.63 -5.22
C PRO A 131 10.76 -6.19 -6.61
N SER A 132 11.69 -7.14 -6.67
CA SER A 132 12.13 -7.78 -7.91
C SER A 132 11.28 -9.00 -8.32
N LEU A 133 10.25 -9.34 -7.53
CA LEU A 133 9.38 -10.48 -7.81
C LEU A 133 8.69 -10.32 -9.17
N LYS A 134 8.85 -11.36 -10.00
CA LYS A 134 8.08 -11.55 -11.24
C LYS A 134 6.73 -12.21 -10.95
N ILE A 135 5.63 -11.49 -11.15
CA ILE A 135 4.28 -12.04 -11.04
C ILE A 135 4.11 -13.12 -12.11
N GLY A 136 3.65 -14.31 -11.69
CA GLY A 136 3.52 -15.48 -12.57
C GLY A 136 4.76 -16.38 -12.62
N GLY A 137 5.91 -15.93 -12.08
CA GLY A 137 7.15 -16.71 -12.00
C GLY A 137 8.00 -16.66 -13.28
N TYR A 138 9.07 -17.45 -13.28
CA TYR A 138 9.98 -17.64 -14.42
C TYR A 138 9.66 -18.96 -15.14
N PRO A 139 9.92 -19.07 -16.46
CA PRO A 139 9.83 -20.33 -17.20
C PRO A 139 10.73 -21.44 -16.63
#